data_AF-A0A0U2D893-F1
#
_entry.id   AF-A0A0U2D893-F1
#
_cell.length_a   1.000
_cell.length_b   1.000
_cell.length_c   1.000
_cell.angle_alpha   90.00
_cell.angle_beta   90.00
_cell.angle_gamma   90.00
#
_symmetry.space_group_name_H-M   'P 1'
#
loop_
_entity.id
_entity.type
_entity.pdbx_description
1 polymer ?
#
loop_
_entity_poly.entity_id
_entity_poly.type
_entity_poly.pdbx_seq_one_letter_code
_entity_poly.pdbx_strand_id
1 'polypeptide(L)'
;MKYFYKKKNSDFYESRLVDSPVFWWITTLVITCVGVYAFVKGYSSNFLKNLVMASALSLAGISFWQAYQVKKYLGSFKRFCSYLVNFDLVQRLDTALLNARSKGAMRAETYRVLPKIWLYYENNAFHLKIEKLPGSYSEDLDHLGELISSTLGDRYFLTSKQISRDESWFLFVCSKLEKNLQWTPSSRNFRLEDPYHVRLMADFTLEFEKLPHLAVFGATGSRKTTTLIAILLQELGRSECYFLDGKSEFSALKSFMSDKYFAESEDEILALMNHLLKIMNERKKILAEEVKKRGKMGLTAHDIGLPPVFLFVDEYASVKARCSKSKELDRLMLQALMQFRSLGRCVYASLSVTFNHCFKYADA
;
A
#
# COMPACT_ATOMS: atom_id res chain seq x y z
N MET A 1 -19.19 6.66 5.76
CA MET A 1 -19.41 7.98 6.38
C MET A 1 -20.23 7.83 7.64
N LYS A 2 -19.69 8.34 8.75
CA LYS A 2 -20.41 8.56 10.01
C LYS A 2 -20.54 10.08 10.21
N TYR A 3 -21.71 10.54 10.65
CA TYR A 3 -21.97 11.96 10.91
C TYR A 3 -21.87 12.23 12.40
N PHE A 4 -21.09 13.25 12.76
CA PHE A 4 -20.92 13.71 14.14
C PHE A 4 -21.35 15.17 14.22
N TYR A 5 -22.26 15.49 15.13
CA TYR A 5 -22.84 16.82 15.24
C TYR A 5 -22.23 17.56 16.42
N LYS A 6 -22.01 18.87 16.29
CA LYS A 6 -21.52 19.69 17.40
C LYS A 6 -22.59 19.76 18.49
N LYS A 7 -22.24 19.40 19.72
CA LYS A 7 -23.17 19.50 20.85
C LYS A 7 -23.33 20.96 21.27
N LYS A 8 -24.58 21.38 21.51
CA LYS A 8 -24.92 22.76 21.88
C LYS A 8 -24.15 23.14 23.16
N ASN A 9 -23.39 24.23 23.10
CA ASN A 9 -22.52 24.75 24.18
C ASN A 9 -21.35 23.84 24.61
N SER A 10 -20.81 23.01 23.71
CA SER A 10 -19.54 22.32 23.96
C SER A 10 -18.70 22.20 22.69
N ASP A 11 -17.39 21.99 22.85
CA ASP A 11 -16.49 21.72 21.72
C ASP A 11 -16.44 20.25 21.30
N PHE A 12 -17.23 19.40 21.97
CA PHE A 12 -17.36 17.99 21.65
C PHE A 12 -18.38 17.74 20.53
N TYR A 13 -18.10 16.72 19.73
CA TYR A 13 -18.98 16.22 18.67
C TYR A 13 -19.53 14.85 19.06
N GLU A 14 -20.83 14.66 18.90
CA GLU A 14 -21.52 13.39 19.21
C GLU A 14 -22.31 12.91 17.99
N SER A 15 -22.34 11.60 17.75
CA SER A 15 -23.24 11.02 16.74
C SER A 15 -24.67 11.06 17.27
N ARG A 16 -25.65 11.44 16.43
CA ARG A 16 -27.05 11.29 16.79
C ARG A 16 -27.40 9.81 16.86
N LEU A 17 -28.12 9.41 17.91
CA LEU A 17 -28.56 8.03 18.11
C LEU A 17 -29.37 7.51 16.91
N VAL A 18 -30.18 8.37 16.31
CA VAL A 18 -31.05 8.05 15.16
C VAL A 18 -30.26 7.68 13.89
N ASP A 19 -29.04 8.19 13.74
CA ASP A 19 -28.21 7.93 12.56
C ASP A 19 -27.44 6.60 12.66
N SER A 20 -27.45 5.97 13.84
CA SER A 20 -26.77 4.69 14.07
C SER A 20 -27.67 3.50 13.66
N PRO A 21 -27.23 2.64 12.73
CA PRO A 21 -27.95 1.41 12.39
C PRO A 21 -28.15 0.47 13.59
N VAL A 22 -27.26 0.55 14.58
CA VAL A 22 -27.32 -0.26 15.82
C VAL A 22 -28.47 0.19 16.71
N PHE A 23 -28.78 1.50 16.75
CA PHE A 23 -29.89 2.02 17.53
C PHE A 23 -31.23 1.44 17.05
N TRP A 24 -31.46 1.44 15.73
CA TRP A 24 -32.66 0.84 15.13
C TRP A 24 -32.75 -0.67 15.33
N TRP A 25 -31.61 -1.36 15.36
CA TRP A 25 -31.56 -2.79 15.66
C TRP A 25 -31.94 -3.07 17.13
N ILE A 26 -31.43 -2.28 18.08
CA ILE A 26 -31.77 -2.43 19.50
C ILE A 26 -33.23 -2.08 19.76
N THR A 27 -33.76 -1.00 19.19
CA THR A 27 -35.16 -0.61 19.40
C THR A 27 -36.13 -1.66 18.85
N THR A 28 -35.88 -2.21 17.67
CA THR A 28 -36.69 -3.30 17.09
C THR A 28 -36.59 -4.58 17.90
N LEU A 29 -35.41 -4.91 18.44
CA LEU A 29 -35.22 -6.04 19.35
C LEU A 29 -36.02 -5.87 20.65
N VAL A 30 -35.96 -4.68 21.28
CA VAL A 30 -36.72 -4.40 22.52
C VAL A 30 -38.23 -4.49 22.28
N ILE A 31 -38.73 -3.91 21.19
CA ILE A 31 -40.16 -4.00 20.82
C ILE A 31 -40.59 -5.47 20.65
N THR A 32 -39.76 -6.26 19.98
CA THR A 32 -40.04 -7.69 19.75
C THR A 32 -40.07 -8.44 21.08
N CYS A 33 -39.10 -8.22 21.97
CA CYS A 33 -39.04 -8.86 23.29
C CYS A 33 -40.24 -8.49 24.18
N VAL A 34 -40.64 -7.22 24.21
CA VAL A 34 -41.81 -6.76 24.97
C VAL A 34 -43.09 -7.37 24.42
N GLY A 35 -43.24 -7.44 23.10
CA GLY A 35 -44.39 -8.07 22.47
C GLY A 35 -44.49 -9.57 22.74
N VAL A 36 -43.36 -10.30 22.73
CA VAL A 36 -43.30 -11.72 23.12
C VAL A 36 -43.66 -11.91 24.60
N TYR A 37 -43.16 -11.05 25.49
CA TYR A 37 -43.49 -11.12 26.92
C TYR A 37 -44.99 -10.89 27.19
N ALA A 38 -45.61 -9.92 26.49
CA ALA A 38 -47.04 -9.68 26.59
C ALA A 38 -47.87 -10.88 26.10
N PHE A 39 -47.39 -11.58 25.07
CA PHE A 39 -48.00 -12.82 24.58
C PHE A 39 -47.95 -13.94 25.62
N VAL A 40 -46.80 -14.12 26.29
CA VAL A 40 -46.63 -15.12 27.38
C VAL A 40 -47.54 -14.84 28.57
N LYS A 41 -47.82 -13.56 28.88
CA LYS A 41 -48.77 -13.15 29.94
C LYS A 41 -50.26 -13.27 29.56
N GLY A 42 -50.58 -13.79 28.38
CA GLY A 42 -51.96 -14.07 27.97
C GLY A 42 -52.68 -12.90 27.29
N TYR A 43 -52.00 -11.79 27.00
CA TYR A 43 -52.57 -10.70 26.20
C TYR A 43 -52.52 -11.06 24.71
N SER A 44 -53.53 -11.77 24.21
CA SER A 44 -53.62 -12.19 22.81
C SER A 44 -54.72 -11.42 22.06
N SER A 45 -54.37 -10.28 21.47
CA SER A 45 -55.19 -9.64 20.43
C SER A 45 -54.60 -9.91 19.04
N ASN A 46 -55.44 -9.95 18.00
CA ASN A 46 -54.98 -10.11 16.61
C ASN A 46 -54.02 -8.97 16.19
N PHE A 47 -54.20 -7.78 16.77
CA PHE A 47 -53.30 -6.65 16.60
C PHE A 47 -51.89 -6.93 17.14
N LEU A 48 -51.78 -7.50 18.34
CA LEU A 48 -50.48 -7.77 18.98
C LEU A 48 -49.69 -8.86 18.24
N LYS A 49 -50.36 -9.89 17.72
CA LYS A 49 -49.75 -10.94 16.90
C LYS A 49 -49.13 -10.39 15.61
N ASN A 50 -49.86 -9.51 14.91
CA ASN A 50 -49.37 -8.89 13.68
C ASN A 50 -48.18 -7.94 13.95
N LEU A 51 -48.20 -7.22 15.08
CA LEU A 51 -47.11 -6.33 15.50
C LEU A 51 -45.81 -7.10 15.78
N VAL A 52 -45.90 -8.21 16.53
CA VAL A 52 -44.74 -9.07 16.85
C VAL A 52 -44.16 -9.70 15.58
N MET A 53 -45.02 -10.15 14.66
CA MET A 53 -44.58 -10.75 13.40
C MET A 53 -43.88 -9.72 12.49
N ALA A 54 -44.42 -8.51 12.38
CA ALA A 54 -43.82 -7.43 11.58
C ALA A 54 -42.48 -6.94 12.17
N SER A 55 -42.38 -6.84 13.50
CA SER A 55 -41.13 -6.47 14.18
C SER A 55 -40.06 -7.56 14.09
N ALA A 56 -40.44 -8.83 14.14
CA ALA A 56 -39.52 -9.95 13.92
C ALA A 56 -38.97 -9.98 12.47
N LEU A 57 -39.83 -9.73 11.47
CA LEU A 57 -39.41 -9.66 10.06
C LEU A 57 -38.48 -8.47 9.80
N SER A 58 -38.76 -7.30 10.38
CA SER A 58 -37.90 -6.13 10.23
C SER A 58 -36.54 -6.33 10.93
N LEU A 59 -36.51 -6.95 12.11
CA LEU A 59 -35.28 -7.32 12.81
C LEU A 59 -34.43 -8.30 11.98
N ALA A 60 -35.06 -9.30 11.35
CA ALA A 60 -34.38 -10.24 10.46
C ALA A 60 -33.78 -9.53 9.23
N GLY A 61 -34.54 -8.63 8.61
CA GLY A 61 -34.07 -7.84 7.45
C GLY A 61 -32.89 -6.92 7.79
N ILE A 62 -32.97 -6.18 8.92
CA ILE A 62 -31.88 -5.30 9.38
C ILE A 62 -30.64 -6.13 9.70
N SER A 63 -30.79 -7.27 10.39
CA SER A 63 -29.68 -8.17 10.73
C SER A 63 -29.01 -8.74 9.48
N PHE A 64 -29.80 -9.14 8.49
CA PHE A 64 -29.29 -9.64 7.20
C PHE A 64 -28.52 -8.56 6.44
N TRP A 65 -29.05 -7.34 6.37
CA TRP A 65 -28.35 -6.21 5.74
C TRP A 65 -27.03 -5.88 6.43
N GLN A 66 -27.01 -5.85 7.77
CA GLN A 66 -25.77 -5.63 8.53
C GLN A 66 -24.75 -6.74 8.28
N ALA A 67 -25.17 -8.00 8.27
CA ALA A 67 -24.31 -9.14 7.95
C ALA A 67 -23.76 -9.08 6.52
N TYR A 68 -24.59 -8.67 5.55
CA TYR A 68 -24.17 -8.46 4.16
C TYR A 68 -23.11 -7.37 4.03
N GLN A 69 -23.29 -6.23 4.71
CA GLN A 69 -22.30 -5.15 4.70
C GLN A 69 -20.97 -5.61 5.30
N VAL A 70 -21.01 -6.30 6.46
CA VAL A 70 -19.82 -6.87 7.09
C VAL A 70 -19.09 -7.83 6.13
N LYS A 71 -19.83 -8.75 5.50
CA LYS A 71 -19.27 -9.71 4.55
C LYS A 71 -18.65 -9.02 3.34
N LYS A 72 -19.30 -8.00 2.78
CA LYS A 72 -18.82 -7.24 1.63
C LYS A 72 -17.49 -6.52 1.93
N TYR A 73 -17.35 -5.96 3.14
CA TYR A 73 -16.18 -5.12 3.46
C TYR A 73 -15.02 -5.89 4.09
N LEU A 74 -15.27 -6.87 4.96
CA LEU A 74 -14.21 -7.63 5.64
C LEU A 74 -13.90 -8.96 4.95
N GLY A 75 -14.77 -9.44 4.06
CA GLY A 75 -14.61 -10.66 3.28
C GLY A 75 -14.75 -11.96 4.09
N SER A 76 -14.30 -11.98 5.34
CA SER A 76 -14.27 -13.17 6.21
C SER A 76 -14.84 -12.89 7.60
N PHE A 77 -15.56 -13.88 8.15
CA PHE A 77 -16.09 -13.86 9.51
C PHE A 77 -14.99 -13.69 10.58
N LYS A 78 -13.82 -14.29 10.35
CA LYS A 78 -12.67 -14.18 11.27
C LYS A 78 -12.21 -12.73 11.44
N ARG A 79 -12.17 -11.97 10.34
CA ARG A 79 -11.80 -10.54 10.37
C ARG A 79 -12.87 -9.73 11.10
N PHE A 80 -14.14 -10.10 10.97
CA PHE A 80 -15.22 -9.44 11.70
C PHE A 80 -15.13 -9.66 13.22
N CYS A 81 -14.88 -10.89 13.67
CA CYS A 81 -14.63 -11.14 15.09
C CYS A 81 -13.44 -10.31 15.59
N SER A 82 -12.36 -10.23 14.80
CA SER A 82 -11.22 -9.39 15.15
C SER A 82 -11.56 -7.90 15.22
N TYR A 83 -12.42 -7.40 14.33
CA TYR A 83 -12.91 -6.02 14.36
C TYR A 83 -13.69 -5.74 15.65
N LEU A 84 -14.58 -6.65 16.04
CA LEU A 84 -15.36 -6.51 17.28
C LEU A 84 -14.48 -6.54 18.53
N VAL A 85 -13.51 -7.45 18.59
CA VAL A 85 -12.56 -7.53 19.73
C VAL A 85 -11.74 -6.25 19.87
N ASN A 86 -11.39 -5.62 18.75
CA ASN A 86 -10.58 -4.40 18.71
C ASN A 86 -11.42 -3.14 18.48
N PHE A 87 -12.72 -3.17 18.80
CA PHE A 87 -13.62 -2.05 18.57
C PHE A 87 -13.24 -0.81 19.38
N ASP A 88 -12.68 -0.98 20.58
CA ASP A 88 -12.14 0.11 21.40
C ASP A 88 -11.05 0.91 20.65
N LEU A 89 -10.16 0.22 19.92
CA LEU A 89 -9.14 0.89 19.10
C LEU A 89 -9.77 1.71 17.97
N VAL A 90 -10.84 1.21 17.36
CA VAL A 90 -11.60 1.94 16.34
C VAL A 90 -12.22 3.20 16.93
N GLN A 91 -12.78 3.12 18.14
CA GLN A 91 -13.33 4.29 18.83
C GLN A 91 -12.26 5.34 19.14
N ARG A 92 -11.08 4.91 19.63
CA ARG A 92 -9.95 5.82 19.87
C ARG A 92 -9.49 6.52 18.60
N LEU A 93 -9.43 5.79 17.48
CA LEU A 93 -9.10 6.36 16.17
C LEU A 93 -10.16 7.36 15.68
N ASP A 94 -11.45 7.04 15.83
CA ASP A 94 -12.54 7.97 15.52
C ASP A 94 -12.42 9.27 16.36
N THR A 95 -12.13 9.15 17.66
CA THR A 95 -11.91 10.30 18.56
C THR A 95 -10.66 11.09 18.18
N ALA A 96 -9.55 10.43 17.87
CA ALA A 96 -8.32 11.07 17.45
C ALA A 96 -8.52 11.85 16.15
N LEU A 97 -9.24 11.29 15.17
CA LEU A 97 -9.56 11.98 13.91
C LEU A 97 -10.47 13.19 14.10
N LEU A 98 -11.47 13.08 14.99
CA LEU A 98 -12.30 14.22 15.36
C LEU A 98 -11.47 15.36 15.95
N ASN A 99 -10.47 15.04 16.78
CA ASN A 99 -9.62 16.03 17.44
C ASN A 99 -8.55 16.63 16.51
N ALA A 100 -7.98 15.82 15.61
CA ALA A 100 -6.87 16.22 14.73
C ALA A 100 -7.27 17.19 13.61
N ARG A 101 -8.51 17.11 13.10
CA ARG A 101 -9.05 18.06 12.10
C ARG A 101 -9.28 19.48 12.65
N SER A 102 -8.80 19.80 13.86
CA SER A 102 -8.96 21.12 14.50
C SER A 102 -8.02 22.22 13.99
N LYS A 103 -7.05 21.92 13.11
CA LYS A 103 -6.06 22.93 12.65
C LYS A 103 -6.47 23.79 11.44
N GLY A 104 -7.67 23.58 10.87
CA GLY A 104 -8.26 24.50 9.90
C GLY A 104 -9.23 25.46 10.60
N ALA A 105 -8.81 26.70 10.85
CA ALA A 105 -9.69 27.73 11.36
C ALA A 105 -10.91 27.95 10.43
N MET A 106 -12.09 28.09 11.03
CA MET A 106 -13.33 28.64 10.46
C MET A 106 -14.00 27.86 9.30
N ARG A 107 -14.86 26.92 9.68
CA ARG A 107 -16.31 27.16 9.64
C ARG A 107 -16.95 26.30 10.73
N ALA A 108 -17.80 26.92 11.53
CA ALA A 108 -18.68 26.21 12.46
C ALA A 108 -19.71 25.40 11.66
N GLU A 109 -19.26 24.32 11.01
CA GLU A 109 -20.20 23.39 10.40
C GLU A 109 -20.92 22.64 11.53
N THR A 110 -22.25 22.57 11.41
CA THR A 110 -23.13 21.91 12.38
C THR A 110 -22.77 20.42 12.57
N TYR A 111 -22.06 19.83 11.60
CA TYR A 111 -21.65 18.44 11.59
C TYR A 111 -20.27 18.23 10.97
N ARG A 112 -19.60 17.14 11.35
CA ARG A 112 -18.36 16.62 10.78
C ARG A 112 -18.59 15.23 10.23
N VAL A 113 -18.03 14.96 9.06
CA VAL A 113 -18.06 13.64 8.42
C VAL A 113 -16.76 12.92 8.72
N LEU A 114 -16.86 11.75 9.36
CA LEU A 114 -15.72 10.85 9.56
C LEU A 114 -15.69 9.75 8.49
N PRO A 115 -14.48 9.34 8.07
CA PRO A 115 -14.30 8.20 7.18
C PRO A 115 -14.70 6.91 7.87
N LYS A 116 -15.12 5.90 7.10
CA LYS A 116 -15.23 4.53 7.64
C LYS A 116 -13.84 3.98 7.94
N ILE A 117 -13.67 3.43 9.14
CA ILE A 117 -12.46 2.75 9.57
C ILE A 117 -12.78 1.28 9.79
N TRP A 118 -12.02 0.43 9.12
CA TRP A 118 -12.03 -1.01 9.33
C TRP A 118 -10.67 -1.44 9.85
N LEU A 119 -10.68 -2.14 10.98
CA LEU A 119 -9.47 -2.63 11.64
C LEU A 119 -9.62 -4.13 11.88
N TYR A 120 -8.61 -4.90 11.50
CA TYR A 120 -8.53 -6.32 11.84
C TYR A 120 -7.08 -6.71 12.13
N TYR A 121 -6.92 -7.72 12.97
CA TYR A 121 -5.62 -8.27 13.37
C TYR A 121 -5.39 -9.58 12.64
N GLU A 122 -4.32 -9.65 11.85
CA GLU A 122 -3.96 -10.83 11.06
C GLU A 122 -2.44 -10.87 10.88
N ASN A 123 -1.84 -12.07 10.96
CA ASN A 123 -0.39 -12.29 10.80
C ASN A 123 0.49 -11.42 11.72
N ASN A 124 0.11 -11.30 12.99
CA ASN A 124 0.77 -10.48 14.00
C ASN A 124 0.86 -8.97 13.67
N ALA A 125 0.01 -8.48 12.77
CA ALA A 125 -0.09 -7.07 12.41
C ALA A 125 -1.56 -6.60 12.43
N PHE A 126 -1.76 -5.33 12.75
CA PHE A 126 -3.02 -4.65 12.53
C PHE A 126 -3.10 -4.13 11.10
N HIS A 127 -4.20 -4.45 10.44
CA HIS A 127 -4.51 -3.96 9.11
C HIS A 127 -5.66 -2.97 9.25
N LEU A 128 -5.40 -1.73 8.85
CA LEU A 128 -6.38 -0.65 8.90
C LEU A 128 -6.73 -0.23 7.48
N LYS A 129 -8.03 -0.08 7.24
CA LYS A 129 -8.58 0.38 5.98
C LYS A 129 -9.49 1.58 6.25
N ILE A 130 -9.09 2.74 5.76
CA ILE A 130 -9.74 4.04 6.03
C ILE A 130 -10.27 4.62 4.72
N GLU A 131 -11.55 5.01 4.71
CA GLU A 131 -12.23 5.59 3.55
C GLU A 131 -11.59 6.93 3.16
N LYS A 132 -11.20 7.10 1.90
CA LYS A 132 -10.72 8.39 1.38
C LYS A 132 -11.92 9.31 1.18
N LEU A 133 -11.98 10.43 1.90
CA LEU A 133 -13.07 11.40 1.75
C LEU A 133 -12.80 12.34 0.56
N PRO A 134 -13.86 12.84 -0.12
CA PRO A 134 -13.71 13.85 -1.17
C PRO A 134 -12.97 15.08 -0.62
N GLY A 135 -11.97 15.57 -1.37
CA GLY A 135 -11.10 16.67 -0.94
C GLY A 135 -9.99 16.28 0.04
N SER A 136 -9.78 14.97 0.29
CA SER A 136 -8.59 14.49 1.00
C SER A 136 -7.43 14.27 0.02
N TYR A 137 -6.27 14.83 0.34
CA TYR A 137 -5.08 14.84 -0.52
C TYR A 137 -4.06 13.77 -0.12
N SER A 138 -2.99 13.62 -0.90
CA SER A 138 -1.86 12.73 -0.58
C SER A 138 -1.18 13.10 0.74
N GLU A 139 -1.12 14.40 1.09
CA GLU A 139 -0.58 14.90 2.37
C GLU A 139 -1.35 14.36 3.58
N ASP A 140 -2.67 14.10 3.43
CA ASP A 140 -3.48 13.52 4.49
C ASP A 140 -3.07 12.09 4.82
N LEU A 141 -2.43 11.36 3.90
CA LEU A 141 -1.94 9.99 4.16
C LEU A 141 -0.85 9.99 5.23
N ASP A 142 0.04 10.98 5.21
CA ASP A 142 1.13 11.07 6.16
C ASP A 142 0.64 11.51 7.54
N HIS A 143 -0.23 12.53 7.58
CA HIS A 143 -0.91 12.95 8.81
C HIS A 143 -1.77 11.84 9.42
N LEU A 144 -2.49 11.09 8.60
CA LEU A 144 -3.28 9.94 9.05
C LEU A 144 -2.37 8.83 9.57
N GLY A 145 -1.22 8.58 8.93
CA GLY A 145 -0.22 7.64 9.42
C GLY A 145 0.35 8.01 10.79
N GLU A 146 0.67 9.29 11.02
CA GLU A 146 1.14 9.81 12.31
C GLU A 146 0.07 9.67 13.41
N LEU A 147 -1.18 9.99 13.08
CA LEU A 147 -2.32 9.85 13.98
C LEU A 147 -2.60 8.39 14.36
N ILE A 148 -2.54 7.49 13.38
CA ILE A 148 -2.67 6.05 13.62
C ILE A 148 -1.54 5.58 14.54
N SER A 149 -0.29 5.95 14.23
CA SER A 149 0.86 5.54 15.03
C SER A 149 0.76 6.03 16.48
N SER A 150 0.33 7.28 16.70
CA SER A 150 0.12 7.81 18.05
C SER A 150 -1.05 7.15 18.78
N THR A 151 -2.11 6.72 18.07
CA THR A 151 -3.27 6.06 18.67
C THR A 151 -2.99 4.61 19.07
N LEU A 152 -2.21 3.88 18.28
CA LEU A 152 -1.81 2.49 18.57
C LEU A 152 -0.76 2.38 19.69
N GLY A 153 -0.07 3.48 20.01
CA GLY A 153 0.93 3.58 21.06
C GLY A 153 2.24 2.83 20.78
N ASP A 154 3.14 2.82 21.75
CA ASP A 154 4.56 2.43 21.57
C ASP A 154 4.80 0.96 21.16
N ARG A 155 3.78 0.11 21.23
CA ARG A 155 3.91 -1.33 20.93
C ARG A 155 3.81 -1.67 19.45
N TYR A 156 3.26 -0.78 18.64
CA TYR A 156 3.01 -1.01 17.22
C TYR A 156 3.55 0.16 16.40
N PHE A 157 4.26 -0.15 15.33
CA PHE A 157 4.78 0.85 14.40
C PHE A 157 4.13 0.67 13.03
N LEU A 158 4.02 1.76 12.29
CA LEU A 158 3.47 1.74 10.94
C LEU A 158 4.49 1.16 9.95
N THR A 159 4.20 -0.01 9.41
CA THR A 159 5.06 -0.76 8.47
C THR A 159 4.79 -0.39 7.02
N SER A 160 3.54 -0.13 6.67
CA SER A 160 3.15 0.16 5.28
C SER A 160 2.02 1.18 5.23
N LYS A 161 2.11 2.08 4.25
CA LYS A 161 1.05 3.02 3.84
C LYS A 161 0.82 2.80 2.34
N GLN A 162 -0.41 2.54 1.94
CA GLN A 162 -0.75 2.35 0.53
C GLN A 162 -2.10 2.99 0.22
N ILE A 163 -2.28 3.39 -1.03
CA ILE A 163 -3.58 3.79 -1.57
C ILE A 163 -4.12 2.58 -2.35
N SER A 164 -5.38 2.22 -2.13
CA SER A 164 -6.04 1.15 -2.86
C SER A 164 -6.10 1.47 -4.37
N ARG A 165 -6.12 0.44 -5.22
CA ARG A 165 -6.10 0.61 -6.69
C ARG A 165 -7.29 1.43 -7.24
N ASP A 166 -8.40 1.39 -6.54
CA ASP A 166 -9.62 2.16 -6.83
C ASP A 166 -9.61 3.56 -6.22
N GLU A 167 -8.50 3.93 -5.56
CA GLU A 167 -8.26 5.19 -4.85
C GLU A 167 -9.29 5.56 -3.77
N SER A 168 -10.20 4.64 -3.43
CA SER A 168 -11.28 4.93 -2.49
C SER A 168 -10.90 4.65 -1.03
N TRP A 169 -9.74 3.99 -0.80
CA TRP A 169 -9.28 3.62 0.54
C TRP A 169 -7.79 3.85 0.73
N PHE A 170 -7.44 4.30 1.94
CA PHE A 170 -6.10 4.24 2.51
C PHE A 170 -5.91 2.94 3.27
N LEU A 171 -4.82 2.23 2.98
CA LEU A 171 -4.46 0.94 3.56
C LEU A 171 -3.20 1.13 4.42
N PHE A 172 -3.31 0.80 5.70
CA PHE A 172 -2.21 0.88 6.64
C PHE A 172 -1.96 -0.49 7.28
N VAL A 173 -0.70 -0.84 7.46
CA VAL A 173 -0.29 -2.07 8.16
C VAL A 173 0.61 -1.67 9.32
N CYS A 174 0.20 -2.00 10.54
CA CYS A 174 0.94 -1.72 11.77
C CYS A 174 1.42 -3.04 12.40
N SER A 175 2.73 -3.24 12.48
CA SER A 175 3.31 -4.46 13.08
C SER A 175 3.86 -4.17 14.49
N LYS A 176 4.02 -5.21 15.31
CA LYS A 176 4.64 -5.08 16.65
C LYS A 176 6.11 -4.68 16.55
N LEU A 177 6.56 -3.81 17.45
CA LEU A 177 7.95 -3.30 17.54
C LEU A 177 9.00 -4.42 17.67
N GLU A 178 8.63 -5.56 18.26
CA GLU A 178 9.51 -6.73 18.42
C GLU A 178 9.86 -7.44 17.11
N LYS A 179 9.20 -7.12 15.99
CA LYS A 179 9.69 -7.57 14.68
C LYS A 179 10.99 -6.82 14.40
N ASN A 180 12.11 -7.55 14.36
CA ASN A 180 13.35 -7.00 13.83
C ASN A 180 13.14 -6.65 12.35
N LEU A 181 12.85 -5.38 12.07
CA LEU A 181 12.75 -4.84 10.71
C LEU A 181 14.13 -4.58 10.09
N GLN A 182 15.20 -4.76 10.86
CA GLN A 182 16.52 -4.70 10.28
C GLN A 182 16.56 -5.75 9.19
N TRP A 183 16.96 -5.29 8.02
CA TRP A 183 17.24 -6.18 6.93
C TRP A 183 18.33 -7.17 7.35
N THR A 184 17.86 -8.38 7.63
CA THR A 184 18.67 -9.54 7.96
C THR A 184 18.47 -10.51 6.81
N PRO A 185 19.42 -10.57 5.85
CA PRO A 185 19.29 -11.49 4.72
C PRO A 185 19.18 -12.91 5.28
N SER A 186 17.99 -13.50 5.13
CA SER A 186 17.64 -14.77 5.76
C SER A 186 17.52 -15.84 4.69
N SER A 187 18.61 -16.14 3.99
CA SER A 187 18.77 -17.41 3.28
C SER A 187 20.22 -17.60 2.80
N ARG A 188 20.72 -18.84 2.90
CA ARG A 188 21.93 -19.29 2.18
C ARG A 188 21.60 -19.80 0.77
N ASN A 189 20.32 -20.00 0.47
CA ASN A 189 19.80 -20.47 -0.81
C ASN A 189 19.35 -19.27 -1.65
N PHE A 190 20.32 -18.58 -2.25
CA PHE A 190 20.11 -17.38 -3.07
C PHE A 190 19.35 -17.63 -4.39
N ARG A 191 18.90 -18.85 -4.68
CA ARG A 191 18.34 -19.22 -5.98
C ARG A 191 16.85 -19.54 -5.86
N LEU A 192 16.01 -18.61 -6.30
CA LEU A 192 14.61 -18.87 -6.59
C LEU A 192 14.47 -19.49 -7.99
N GLU A 193 13.38 -20.23 -8.22
CA GLU A 193 13.13 -20.90 -9.50
C GLU A 193 12.75 -19.91 -10.63
N ASP A 194 12.12 -18.78 -10.29
CA ASP A 194 11.67 -17.75 -11.23
C ASP A 194 12.60 -16.53 -11.22
N PRO A 195 13.20 -16.12 -12.37
CA PRO A 195 14.10 -14.96 -12.43
C PRO A 195 13.39 -13.60 -12.22
N TYR A 196 12.07 -13.56 -12.16
CA TYR A 196 11.31 -12.35 -11.85
C TYR A 196 11.00 -12.20 -10.36
N HIS A 197 11.45 -13.13 -9.53
CA HIS A 197 11.23 -13.13 -8.10
C HIS A 197 12.57 -13.00 -7.36
N VAL A 198 12.67 -12.01 -6.46
CA VAL A 198 13.84 -11.83 -5.58
C VAL A 198 13.38 -11.88 -4.13
N ARG A 199 13.98 -12.76 -3.34
CA ARG A 199 13.67 -12.88 -1.91
C ARG A 199 14.61 -12.00 -1.11
N LEU A 200 14.06 -11.02 -0.40
CA LEU A 200 14.82 -10.12 0.46
C LEU A 200 14.82 -10.58 1.93
N MET A 201 13.72 -11.17 2.40
CA MET A 201 13.56 -11.75 3.75
C MET A 201 12.72 -13.03 3.69
N ALA A 202 12.62 -13.78 4.80
CA ALA A 202 11.81 -15.00 4.88
C ALA A 202 10.37 -14.78 4.39
N ASP A 203 9.76 -13.66 4.78
CA ASP A 203 8.36 -13.33 4.47
C ASP A 203 8.23 -12.22 3.41
N PHE A 204 9.33 -11.86 2.72
CA PHE A 204 9.32 -10.75 1.76
C PHE A 204 10.03 -11.12 0.46
N THR A 205 9.23 -11.27 -0.59
CA THR A 205 9.68 -11.54 -1.96
C THR A 205 9.14 -10.44 -2.87
N LEU A 206 10.02 -9.86 -3.67
CA LEU A 206 9.70 -8.88 -4.70
C LEU A 206 9.37 -9.62 -5.99
N GLU A 207 8.25 -9.24 -6.62
CA GLU A 207 7.81 -9.77 -7.91
C GLU A 207 7.93 -8.66 -8.96
N PHE A 208 8.97 -8.71 -9.81
CA PHE A 208 9.27 -7.65 -10.77
C PHE A 208 8.30 -7.57 -11.94
N GLU A 209 7.47 -8.59 -12.12
CA GLU A 209 6.34 -8.54 -13.03
C GLU A 209 5.32 -7.47 -12.60
N LYS A 210 5.04 -7.38 -11.29
CA LYS A 210 4.05 -6.44 -10.72
C LYS A 210 4.67 -5.12 -10.30
N LEU A 211 5.90 -5.17 -9.81
CA LEU A 211 6.65 -4.01 -9.30
C LEU A 211 7.95 -3.85 -10.13
N PRO A 212 7.88 -3.23 -11.31
CA PRO A 212 9.03 -3.12 -12.21
C PRO A 212 10.08 -2.13 -11.70
N HIS A 213 9.84 -1.34 -10.67
CA HIS A 213 10.83 -0.38 -10.18
C HIS A 213 11.03 -0.53 -8.69
N LEU A 214 12.29 -0.48 -8.27
CA LEU A 214 12.66 -0.46 -6.87
C LEU A 214 13.62 0.72 -6.62
N ALA A 215 13.22 1.58 -5.70
CA ALA A 215 14.08 2.64 -5.19
C ALA A 215 14.45 2.33 -3.73
N VAL A 216 15.74 2.34 -3.43
CA VAL A 216 16.27 2.08 -2.08
C VAL A 216 16.77 3.39 -1.49
N PHE A 217 16.18 3.79 -0.37
CA PHE A 217 16.47 5.04 0.32
C PHE A 217 17.07 4.78 1.71
N GLY A 218 17.90 5.69 2.18
CA GLY A 218 18.47 5.63 3.53
C GLY A 218 19.69 6.52 3.70
N ALA A 219 20.06 6.78 4.96
CA ALA A 219 21.27 7.53 5.30
C ALA A 219 22.55 6.77 4.91
N THR A 220 23.70 7.45 4.94
CA THR A 220 25.00 6.77 4.83
C THR A 220 25.15 5.74 5.95
N GLY A 221 25.68 4.55 5.64
CA GLY A 221 25.79 3.45 6.60
C GLY A 221 24.51 2.60 6.77
N SER A 222 23.40 2.95 6.11
CA SER A 222 22.15 2.17 6.17
C SER A 222 22.15 0.90 5.29
N ARG A 223 23.33 0.48 4.79
CA ARG A 223 23.53 -0.74 3.99
C ARG A 223 22.79 -0.78 2.64
N LYS A 224 22.50 0.37 2.02
CA LYS A 224 21.84 0.47 0.70
C LYS A 224 22.54 -0.35 -0.39
N THR A 225 23.84 -0.15 -0.52
CA THR A 225 24.70 -0.86 -1.47
C THR A 225 24.68 -2.36 -1.22
N THR A 226 24.73 -2.78 0.05
CA THR A 226 24.62 -4.20 0.43
C THR A 226 23.29 -4.81 0.01
N THR A 227 22.18 -4.06 0.14
CA THR A 227 20.86 -4.50 -0.35
C THR A 227 20.86 -4.67 -1.87
N LEU A 228 21.43 -3.72 -2.62
CA LEU A 228 21.54 -3.83 -4.08
C LEU A 228 22.41 -5.04 -4.49
N ILE A 229 23.53 -5.27 -3.81
CA ILE A 229 24.39 -6.43 -4.05
C ILE A 229 23.65 -7.74 -3.74
N ALA A 230 22.87 -7.80 -2.66
CA ALA A 230 22.10 -9.00 -2.32
C ALA A 230 21.00 -9.32 -3.34
N ILE A 231 20.42 -8.30 -3.97
CA ILE A 231 19.50 -8.46 -5.10
C ILE A 231 20.29 -8.96 -6.32
N LEU A 232 21.40 -8.31 -6.66
CA LEU A 232 22.24 -8.69 -7.79
C LEU A 232 22.70 -10.15 -7.70
N LEU A 233 23.13 -10.62 -6.54
CA LEU A 233 23.61 -11.99 -6.35
C LEU A 233 22.54 -13.06 -6.64
N GLN A 234 21.25 -12.72 -6.48
CA GLN A 234 20.15 -13.62 -6.83
C GLN A 234 19.89 -13.64 -8.35
N GLU A 235 20.18 -12.53 -9.04
CA GLU A 235 19.94 -12.34 -10.48
C GLU A 235 21.14 -12.70 -11.37
N LEU A 236 22.34 -12.81 -10.78
CA LEU A 236 23.57 -13.05 -11.51
C LEU A 236 23.50 -14.37 -12.28
N GLY A 237 23.67 -14.29 -13.60
CA GLY A 237 23.65 -15.43 -14.52
C GLY A 237 22.26 -15.84 -15.02
N ARG A 238 21.18 -15.18 -14.59
CA ARG A 238 19.80 -15.41 -15.07
C ARG A 238 19.23 -14.23 -15.84
N SER A 239 19.81 -13.06 -15.62
CA SER A 239 19.29 -11.76 -16.02
C SER A 239 20.41 -10.90 -16.59
N GLU A 240 20.06 -9.95 -17.45
CA GLU A 240 21.04 -8.99 -17.98
C GLU A 240 21.13 -7.80 -17.03
N CYS A 241 22.28 -7.63 -16.37
CA CYS A 241 22.49 -6.57 -15.38
C CYS A 241 23.45 -5.50 -15.91
N TYR A 242 23.02 -4.25 -15.88
CA TYR A 242 23.77 -3.06 -16.27
C TYR A 242 23.97 -2.16 -15.06
N PHE A 243 25.10 -1.45 -14.97
CA PHE A 243 25.51 -0.69 -13.80
C PHE A 243 25.87 0.76 -14.14
N LEU A 244 25.26 1.71 -13.43
CA LEU A 244 25.73 3.10 -13.35
C LEU A 244 26.40 3.30 -11.99
N ASP A 245 27.72 3.40 -11.98
CA ASP A 245 28.49 3.39 -10.73
C ASP A 245 28.94 4.81 -10.32
N GLY A 246 28.09 5.49 -9.53
CA GLY A 246 28.35 6.86 -9.07
C GLY A 246 29.42 6.98 -7.99
N LYS A 247 29.75 5.89 -7.27
CA LYS A 247 30.70 5.89 -6.14
C LYS A 247 31.77 4.79 -6.19
N SER A 248 31.87 4.08 -7.32
CA SER A 248 32.80 2.96 -7.50
C SER A 248 32.54 1.79 -6.54
N GLU A 249 31.30 1.67 -6.04
CA GLU A 249 30.88 0.64 -5.09
C GLU A 249 30.64 -0.71 -5.79
N PHE A 250 30.43 -0.69 -7.10
CA PHE A 250 30.33 -1.89 -7.95
C PHE A 250 31.67 -2.30 -8.56
N SER A 251 32.76 -1.57 -8.30
CA SER A 251 34.09 -1.87 -8.83
C SER A 251 34.56 -3.31 -8.56
N ALA A 252 34.24 -3.86 -7.38
CA ALA A 252 34.56 -5.24 -7.04
C ALA A 252 33.95 -6.27 -8.02
N LEU A 253 32.80 -5.95 -8.61
CA LEU A 253 32.10 -6.83 -9.56
C LEU A 253 32.80 -6.90 -10.93
N LYS A 254 33.61 -5.90 -11.29
CA LYS A 254 34.39 -5.88 -12.54
C LYS A 254 35.39 -7.04 -12.64
N SER A 255 35.80 -7.61 -11.50
CA SER A 255 36.66 -8.80 -11.47
C SER A 255 35.97 -10.07 -11.98
N PHE A 256 34.63 -10.10 -12.02
CA PHE A 256 33.84 -11.27 -12.43
C PHE A 256 32.85 -10.99 -13.57
N MET A 257 32.57 -9.71 -13.87
CA MET A 257 31.68 -9.28 -14.96
C MET A 257 32.43 -8.41 -15.96
N SER A 258 32.07 -8.51 -17.24
CA SER A 258 32.70 -7.73 -18.30
C SER A 258 32.47 -6.23 -18.11
N ASP A 259 33.51 -5.43 -18.36
CA ASP A 259 33.48 -3.96 -18.26
C ASP A 259 32.36 -3.32 -19.09
N LYS A 260 31.89 -3.97 -20.16
CA LYS A 260 30.78 -3.47 -21.01
C LYS A 260 29.46 -3.26 -20.28
N TYR A 261 29.29 -3.85 -19.09
CA TYR A 261 28.09 -3.70 -18.26
C TYR A 261 28.16 -2.52 -17.31
N PHE A 262 29.34 -1.91 -17.14
CA PHE A 262 29.58 -0.81 -16.21
C PHE A 262 29.78 0.49 -16.97
N ALA A 263 29.19 1.57 -16.48
CA ALA A 263 29.46 2.92 -16.96
C ALA A 263 29.88 3.82 -15.80
N GLU A 264 31.04 4.46 -15.96
CA GLU A 264 31.64 5.34 -14.95
C GLU A 264 31.82 6.77 -15.46
N SER A 265 32.20 6.94 -16.72
CA SER A 265 32.37 8.23 -17.37
C SER A 265 31.06 8.77 -17.95
N GLU A 266 30.96 10.09 -18.15
CA GLU A 266 29.74 10.72 -18.72
C GLU A 266 29.35 10.10 -20.07
N ASP A 267 30.33 9.90 -20.96
CA ASP A 267 30.09 9.32 -22.29
C ASP A 267 29.66 7.85 -22.20
N GLU A 268 30.26 7.06 -21.30
CA GLU A 268 29.83 5.68 -21.05
C GLU A 268 28.41 5.62 -20.49
N ILE A 269 28.05 6.51 -19.55
CA ILE A 269 26.72 6.55 -18.94
C ILE A 269 25.67 6.81 -20.02
N LEU A 270 25.89 7.83 -20.87
CA LEU A 270 24.98 8.16 -21.96
C LEU A 270 24.92 7.04 -23.01
N ALA A 271 26.05 6.44 -23.36
CA ALA A 271 26.11 5.34 -24.31
C ALA A 271 25.36 4.09 -23.79
N LEU A 272 25.57 3.74 -22.51
CA LEU A 272 24.90 2.61 -21.86
C LEU A 272 23.39 2.82 -21.81
N MET A 273 22.95 4.03 -21.45
CA MET A 273 21.53 4.37 -21.43
C MET A 273 20.88 4.27 -22.81
N ASN A 274 21.55 4.76 -23.86
CA ASN A 274 21.06 4.63 -25.24
C ASN A 274 21.03 3.16 -25.69
N HIS A 275 22.06 2.39 -25.36
CA HIS A 275 22.13 0.95 -25.64
C HIS A 275 20.98 0.20 -24.95
N LEU A 276 20.72 0.51 -23.68
CA LEU A 276 19.62 -0.06 -22.91
C LEU A 276 18.26 0.21 -23.57
N LEU A 277 18.00 1.47 -23.99
CA LEU A 277 16.79 1.83 -24.72
C LEU A 277 16.66 1.07 -26.06
N LYS A 278 17.78 0.80 -26.74
CA LYS A 278 17.78 0.00 -27.97
C LYS A 278 17.34 -1.45 -27.69
N ILE A 279 17.91 -2.09 -26.68
CA ILE A 279 17.49 -3.43 -26.21
C ILE A 279 16.01 -3.40 -25.83
N MET A 280 15.56 -2.33 -25.17
CA MET A 280 14.17 -2.19 -24.77
C MET A 280 13.21 -2.21 -25.96
N ASN A 281 13.55 -1.45 -27.00
CA ASN A 281 12.81 -1.37 -28.25
C ASN A 281 12.82 -2.70 -29.03
N GLU A 282 13.94 -3.40 -29.11
CA GLU A 282 14.04 -4.70 -29.79
C GLU A 282 13.12 -5.73 -29.15
N ARG A 283 13.18 -5.86 -27.82
CA ARG A 283 12.30 -6.77 -27.09
C ARG A 283 10.82 -6.38 -27.18
N LYS A 284 10.50 -5.09 -27.34
CA LYS A 284 9.12 -4.64 -27.62
C LYS A 284 8.63 -5.19 -28.96
N LYS A 285 9.49 -5.25 -29.98
CA LYS A 285 9.15 -5.86 -31.28
C LYS A 285 8.93 -7.36 -31.14
N ILE A 286 9.80 -8.06 -30.42
CA ILE A 286 9.65 -9.51 -30.14
C ILE A 286 8.30 -9.78 -29.47
N LEU A 287 7.95 -9.02 -28.43
CA LEU A 287 6.67 -9.18 -27.74
C LEU A 287 5.48 -8.91 -28.66
N ALA A 288 5.55 -7.87 -29.49
CA ALA A 288 4.49 -7.55 -30.45
C ALA A 288 4.29 -8.65 -31.51
N GLU A 289 5.38 -9.26 -31.98
CA GLU A 289 5.32 -10.41 -32.88
C GLU A 289 4.70 -11.63 -32.20
N GLU A 290 5.05 -11.89 -30.94
CA GLU A 290 4.54 -13.04 -30.20
C GLU A 290 3.05 -12.89 -29.84
N VAL A 291 2.60 -11.68 -29.54
CA VAL A 291 1.16 -11.35 -29.39
C VAL A 291 0.39 -11.65 -30.67
N LYS A 292 0.95 -11.31 -31.84
CA LYS A 292 0.33 -11.64 -33.14
C LYS A 292 0.30 -13.14 -33.39
N LYS A 293 1.39 -13.86 -33.11
CA LYS A 293 1.48 -15.32 -33.32
C LYS A 293 0.52 -16.10 -32.42
N ARG A 294 0.42 -15.73 -31.14
CA ARG A 294 -0.44 -16.43 -30.17
C ARG A 294 -1.89 -15.94 -30.16
N GLY A 295 -2.18 -14.81 -30.82
CA GLY A 295 -3.52 -14.21 -30.83
C GLY A 295 -4.02 -13.77 -29.45
N LYS A 296 -3.14 -13.66 -28.45
CA LYS A 296 -3.48 -13.33 -27.06
C LYS A 296 -2.96 -11.93 -26.73
N MET A 297 -3.88 -11.01 -26.46
CA MET A 297 -3.53 -9.68 -25.97
C MET A 297 -3.08 -9.75 -24.50
N GLY A 298 -2.17 -8.85 -24.13
CA GLY A 298 -1.69 -8.73 -22.74
C GLY A 298 -0.61 -9.72 -22.33
N LEU A 299 0.07 -10.37 -23.28
CA LEU A 299 1.27 -11.16 -22.97
C LEU A 299 2.36 -10.27 -22.37
N THR A 300 3.02 -10.78 -21.34
CA THR A 300 4.18 -10.14 -20.70
C THR A 300 5.48 -10.73 -21.23
N ALA A 301 6.62 -10.09 -20.92
CA ALA A 301 7.94 -10.64 -21.22
C ALA A 301 8.20 -11.96 -20.46
N HIS A 302 7.62 -12.10 -19.27
CA HIS A 302 7.65 -13.32 -18.46
C HIS A 302 6.90 -14.47 -19.17
N ASP A 303 5.70 -14.21 -19.71
CA ASP A 303 4.88 -15.20 -20.43
C ASP A 303 5.55 -15.81 -21.67
N ILE A 304 6.50 -15.08 -22.25
CA ILE A 304 7.25 -15.48 -23.44
C ILE A 304 8.68 -15.94 -23.11
N GLY A 305 9.03 -16.01 -21.83
CA GLY A 305 10.31 -16.55 -21.34
C GLY A 305 11.51 -15.66 -21.60
N LEU A 306 11.34 -14.34 -21.79
CA LEU A 306 12.48 -13.44 -21.90
C LEU A 306 13.14 -13.25 -20.53
N PRO A 307 14.49 -13.28 -20.44
CA PRO A 307 15.17 -13.01 -19.17
C PRO A 307 15.00 -11.54 -18.77
N PRO A 308 14.85 -11.21 -17.48
CA PRO A 308 14.69 -9.80 -17.09
C PRO A 308 15.97 -9.01 -17.33
N VAL A 309 15.79 -7.70 -17.51
CA VAL A 309 16.89 -6.72 -17.67
C VAL A 309 16.84 -5.80 -16.48
N PHE A 310 17.99 -5.65 -15.82
CA PHE A 310 18.15 -4.83 -14.65
C PHE A 310 19.15 -3.71 -14.90
N LEU A 311 18.75 -2.50 -14.53
CA LEU A 311 19.66 -1.35 -14.41
C LEU A 311 19.89 -1.07 -12.93
N PHE A 312 21.09 -1.34 -12.44
CA PHE A 312 21.53 -1.00 -11.10
C PHE A 312 22.21 0.36 -11.12
N VAL A 313 21.70 1.28 -10.32
CA VAL A 313 22.26 2.61 -10.16
C VAL A 313 22.63 2.77 -8.71
N ASP A 314 23.92 2.88 -8.40
CA ASP A 314 24.33 3.28 -7.07
C ASP A 314 24.50 4.79 -6.99
N GLU A 315 23.78 5.37 -6.03
CA GLU A 315 23.66 6.80 -5.80
C GLU A 315 23.43 7.61 -7.08
N TYR A 316 22.19 7.63 -7.56
CA TYR A 316 21.82 8.38 -8.77
C TYR A 316 22.26 9.86 -8.72
N ALA A 317 22.26 10.48 -7.53
CA ALA A 317 22.74 11.86 -7.35
C ALA A 317 24.23 12.01 -7.73
N SER A 318 25.08 11.04 -7.39
CA SER A 318 26.49 11.05 -7.76
C SER A 318 26.68 10.81 -9.26
N VAL A 319 25.90 9.90 -9.86
CA VAL A 319 25.89 9.69 -11.33
C VAL A 319 25.50 10.98 -12.05
N LYS A 320 24.42 11.63 -11.60
CA LYS A 320 23.94 12.89 -12.17
C LYS A 320 24.96 14.04 -12.03
N ALA A 321 25.67 14.10 -10.91
CA ALA A 321 26.71 15.10 -10.67
C ALA A 321 27.93 14.93 -11.59
N ARG A 322 28.19 13.71 -12.08
CA ARG A 322 29.26 13.43 -13.06
C ARG A 322 28.88 13.77 -14.50
N CYS A 323 27.61 14.00 -14.80
CA CYS A 323 27.14 14.33 -16.15
C CYS A 323 26.90 15.83 -16.30
N SER A 324 27.70 16.47 -17.15
CA SER A 324 27.49 17.84 -17.62
C SER A 324 26.11 18.00 -18.27
N LYS A 325 25.68 16.97 -19.02
CA LYS A 325 24.35 16.88 -19.64
C LYS A 325 23.29 16.22 -18.75
N SER A 326 23.23 16.61 -17.48
CA SER A 326 22.30 16.04 -16.49
C SER A 326 20.81 16.01 -16.94
N LYS A 327 20.34 17.00 -17.70
CA LYS A 327 18.98 17.00 -18.27
C LYS A 327 18.74 15.92 -19.31
N GLU A 328 19.75 15.60 -20.12
CA GLU A 328 19.67 14.54 -21.11
C GLU A 328 19.64 13.17 -20.42
N LEU A 329 20.49 12.98 -19.40
CA LEU A 329 20.46 11.79 -18.55
C LEU A 329 19.09 11.59 -17.90
N ASP A 330 18.51 12.62 -17.28
CA ASP A 330 17.17 12.55 -16.69
C ASP A 330 16.11 12.14 -17.74
N ARG A 331 16.20 12.67 -18.98
CA ARG A 331 15.28 12.32 -20.07
C ARG A 331 15.42 10.85 -20.47
N LEU A 332 16.66 10.37 -20.63
CA LEU A 332 16.94 8.97 -20.97
C LEU A 332 16.48 8.02 -19.87
N MET A 333 16.72 8.37 -18.60
CA MET A 333 16.24 7.61 -17.45
C MET A 333 14.71 7.55 -17.42
N LEU A 334 14.02 8.67 -17.61
CA LEU A 334 12.56 8.72 -17.66
C LEU A 334 12.01 7.87 -18.80
N GLN A 335 12.63 7.95 -19.99
CA GLN A 335 12.26 7.11 -21.13
C GLN A 335 12.46 5.62 -20.83
N ALA A 336 13.56 5.27 -20.16
CA ALA A 336 13.84 3.90 -19.77
C ALA A 336 12.78 3.40 -18.78
N LEU A 337 12.49 4.17 -17.71
CA LEU A 337 11.46 3.84 -16.71
C LEU A 337 10.08 3.58 -17.36
N MET A 338 9.65 4.44 -18.29
CA MET A 338 8.38 4.24 -19.01
C MET A 338 8.35 2.93 -19.82
N GLN A 339 9.44 2.60 -20.51
CA GLN A 339 9.53 1.36 -21.31
C GLN A 339 9.61 0.12 -20.43
N PHE A 340 10.35 0.20 -19.33
CA PHE A 340 10.51 -0.84 -18.33
C PHE A 340 9.17 -1.26 -17.70
N ARG A 341 8.30 -0.29 -17.37
CA ARG A 341 6.92 -0.55 -16.92
C ARG A 341 6.12 -1.37 -17.92
N SER A 342 6.21 -1.04 -19.21
CA SER A 342 5.38 -1.65 -20.26
C SER A 342 5.79 -3.08 -20.64
N LEU A 343 6.98 -3.53 -20.22
CA LEU A 343 7.60 -4.74 -20.73
C LEU A 343 8.19 -5.64 -19.64
N GLY A 344 7.77 -5.46 -18.37
CA GLY A 344 8.17 -6.28 -17.23
C GLY A 344 9.68 -6.31 -17.03
N ARG A 345 10.32 -5.16 -16.88
CA ARG A 345 11.79 -5.06 -16.77
C ARG A 345 12.13 -3.98 -15.77
N CYS A 346 13.22 -4.16 -15.01
CA CYS A 346 13.35 -3.48 -13.73
C CYS A 346 14.55 -2.54 -13.61
N VAL A 347 14.31 -1.40 -12.97
CA VAL A 347 15.36 -0.46 -12.55
C VAL A 347 15.49 -0.54 -11.05
N TYR A 348 16.71 -0.79 -10.59
CA TYR A 348 17.13 -0.66 -9.21
C TYR A 348 17.92 0.63 -9.06
N ALA A 349 17.35 1.62 -8.39
CA ALA A 349 18.06 2.85 -8.06
C ALA A 349 18.25 2.96 -6.55
N SER A 350 19.51 3.01 -6.10
CA SER A 350 19.86 3.49 -4.76
C SER A 350 19.91 5.03 -4.81
N LEU A 351 19.14 5.67 -3.94
CA LEU A 351 19.20 7.11 -3.71
C LEU A 351 19.62 7.36 -2.27
N SER A 352 20.79 7.98 -2.09
CA SER A 352 21.14 8.65 -0.84
C SER A 352 20.32 9.94 -0.75
N VAL A 353 19.19 9.92 -0.05
CA VAL A 353 18.47 11.15 0.31
C VAL A 353 19.02 11.63 1.64
N THR A 354 19.84 12.67 1.60
CA THR A 354 20.01 13.55 2.76
C THR A 354 18.64 14.22 2.97
N PHE A 355 18.01 13.96 4.11
CA PHE A 355 16.68 14.49 4.44
C PHE A 355 16.66 16.01 4.23
N ASN A 356 16.06 16.44 3.12
CA ASN A 356 15.35 17.70 2.93
C ASN A 356 14.80 17.74 1.48
N HIS A 357 13.47 17.62 1.33
CA HIS A 357 12.67 18.10 0.18
C HIS A 357 12.45 17.29 -1.12
N CYS A 358 12.87 16.04 -1.30
CA CYS A 358 12.64 15.34 -2.58
C CYS A 358 11.42 14.39 -2.62
N PHE A 359 10.21 14.94 -2.57
CA PHE A 359 9.02 14.37 -3.24
C PHE A 359 8.12 15.54 -3.67
N LYS A 360 8.45 16.15 -4.81
CA LYS A 360 7.60 17.19 -5.44
C LYS A 360 7.31 16.96 -6.92
N TYR A 361 7.71 15.83 -7.48
CA TYR A 361 7.45 15.53 -8.90
C TYR A 361 7.03 14.08 -9.08
N ALA A 362 5.76 13.81 -8.76
CA ALA A 362 5.03 12.64 -9.22
C ALA A 362 3.56 12.98 -9.51
N ASP A 363 3.28 14.22 -9.90
CA ASP A 363 1.99 14.66 -10.45
C ASP A 363 2.22 15.21 -11.86
N ALA A 364 1.99 14.37 -12.88
CA ALA A 364 1.68 14.74 -14.26
C ALA A 364 1.01 13.56 -14.98
#